data_AF-A0A1X2HE31-F1
#
_entry.id   AF-A0A1X2HE31-F1
#
_cell.length_a   1.000
_cell.length_b   1.000
_cell.length_c   1.000
_cell.angle_alpha   90.00
_cell.angle_beta   90.00
_cell.angle_gamma   90.00
#
_symmetry.space_group_name_H-M   'P 1'
#
loop_
_entity.id
_entity.type
_entity.pdbx_description
1 polymer ?
#
loop_
_entity_poly.entity_id
_entity_poly.type
_entity_poly.pdbx_seq_one_letter_code
_entity_poly.pdbx_strand_id
1 'polypeptide(L)'
;MNHVYSRKSGNNEGEDSRSVLPVNKTSAHVVNGIPVSGEDYLLLVRKQARKGPDTLIAKAAPPPPPPAQKLPAAFQALLDSQPAHTAAVLPDAAWQDAFSDAFRVYRDCKQQSRKAAASSVQRMTDQVAFDFCYGEKNELKTVPALMQPVILRLLRLHINWLKDEITHVQALWLFTLLTYLDPVMTAEHTSILRQVARHCIDLRERVYQDDEQLARLNIIITIISRVFGQADLS
;
A
#
# COMPACT_ATOMS: atom_id res chain seq x y z
N MET A 1 -29.30 26.33 -17.06
CA MET A 1 -28.61 26.86 -15.86
C MET A 1 -27.20 26.29 -15.85
N ASN A 2 -26.24 27.00 -16.44
CA ASN A 2 -24.87 26.52 -16.55
C ASN A 2 -24.06 27.09 -15.39
N HIS A 3 -23.59 26.20 -14.51
CA HIS A 3 -22.64 26.53 -13.45
C HIS A 3 -21.29 26.89 -14.08
N VAL A 4 -20.93 28.17 -14.02
CA VAL A 4 -19.59 28.66 -14.33
C VAL A 4 -18.73 28.41 -13.10
N TYR A 5 -17.82 27.43 -13.19
CA TYR A 5 -16.74 27.27 -12.22
C TYR A 5 -15.68 28.33 -12.49
N SER A 6 -15.68 29.38 -11.67
CA SER A 6 -14.58 30.35 -11.60
C SER A 6 -13.48 29.80 -10.70
N ARG A 7 -12.42 29.22 -11.27
CA ARG A 7 -11.25 28.79 -10.51
C ARG A 7 -10.27 29.96 -10.40
N LYS A 8 -10.10 30.46 -9.17
CA LYS A 8 -9.06 31.41 -8.77
C LYS A 8 -7.69 30.94 -9.25
N SER A 9 -6.97 31.79 -9.98
CA SER A 9 -5.55 31.63 -10.27
C SER A 9 -4.76 31.64 -8.96
N GLY A 10 -4.39 30.46 -8.49
CA GLY A 10 -3.39 30.29 -7.45
C GLY A 10 -2.01 30.29 -8.11
N ASN A 11 -1.15 31.22 -7.69
CA ASN A 11 0.28 31.20 -7.97
C ASN A 11 0.84 29.81 -7.65
N ASN A 12 1.27 29.09 -8.69
CA ASN A 12 2.12 27.92 -8.54
C ASN A 12 3.27 28.09 -9.54
N GLU A 13 4.21 28.98 -9.23
CA GLU A 13 5.50 29.08 -9.91
C GLU A 13 6.35 27.88 -9.50
N GLY A 14 6.04 26.71 -10.07
CA GLY A 14 6.87 25.52 -10.03
C GLY A 14 7.58 25.37 -11.37
N GLU A 15 8.84 25.79 -11.43
CA GLU A 15 9.99 25.17 -12.12
C GLU A 15 9.88 24.50 -13.52
N ASP A 16 8.80 24.64 -14.29
CA ASP A 16 8.59 23.82 -15.51
C ASP A 16 8.82 24.58 -16.83
N SER A 17 9.41 25.78 -16.79
CA SER A 17 9.76 26.54 -18.00
C SER A 17 10.88 27.54 -17.74
N ARG A 18 12.08 27.05 -17.37
CA ARG A 18 13.28 27.91 -17.38
C ARG A 18 13.51 28.38 -18.81
N SER A 19 13.58 29.70 -19.03
CA SER A 19 13.92 30.26 -20.32
C SER A 19 15.36 29.88 -20.67
N VAL A 20 15.55 28.92 -21.57
CA VAL A 20 16.87 28.42 -21.97
C VAL A 20 17.69 29.48 -22.71
N LEU A 21 17.02 30.42 -23.39
CA LEU A 21 17.68 31.49 -24.14
C LEU A 21 17.54 32.85 -23.42
N PRO A 22 18.67 33.47 -23.01
CA PRO A 22 18.64 34.81 -22.42
C PRO A 22 18.25 35.83 -23.47
N VAL A 23 17.40 36.78 -23.07
CA VAL A 23 17.01 37.93 -23.89
C VAL A 23 17.15 39.14 -22.98
N ASN A 24 18.15 39.97 -23.27
CA ASN A 24 18.53 41.13 -22.47
C ASN A 24 17.90 42.42 -23.03
N LYS A 25 17.52 42.41 -24.31
CA LYS A 25 16.80 43.52 -24.95
C LYS A 25 15.34 43.58 -24.51
N THR A 26 14.83 44.79 -24.35
CA THR A 26 13.43 45.06 -23.96
C THR A 26 12.50 45.22 -25.19
N SER A 27 13.06 45.53 -26.37
CA SER A 27 12.32 45.77 -27.61
C SER A 27 13.05 45.22 -28.83
N ALA A 28 12.31 44.61 -29.76
CA ALA A 28 12.84 44.07 -31.01
C ALA A 28 13.11 45.19 -32.02
N HIS A 29 14.32 45.21 -32.60
CA HIS A 29 14.63 46.03 -33.77
C HIS A 29 14.27 45.29 -35.06
N VAL A 30 13.51 45.95 -35.93
CA VAL A 30 12.96 45.34 -37.15
C VAL A 30 13.19 46.27 -38.33
N VAL A 31 13.77 45.74 -39.41
CA VAL A 31 13.99 46.45 -40.68
C VAL A 31 13.19 45.75 -41.77
N ASN A 32 12.33 46.48 -42.47
CA ASN A 32 11.43 45.94 -43.51
C ASN A 32 10.56 44.77 -43.01
N GLY A 33 10.16 44.78 -41.74
CA GLY A 33 9.36 43.71 -41.13
C GLY A 33 10.15 42.46 -40.72
N ILE A 34 11.47 42.44 -40.94
CA ILE A 34 12.35 41.32 -40.62
C ILE A 34 13.18 41.68 -39.37
N PRO A 35 13.21 40.81 -38.33
CA PRO A 35 14.06 41.02 -37.18
C PRO A 35 15.53 40.93 -37.61
N VAL A 36 16.33 41.91 -37.18
CA VAL A 36 17.74 42.00 -37.60
C VAL A 36 18.67 41.07 -36.82
N SER A 37 18.18 40.46 -35.73
CA SER A 37 18.95 39.51 -34.91
C SER A 37 18.07 38.40 -34.34
N GLY A 38 18.71 37.31 -33.91
CA GLY A 38 18.02 36.19 -33.24
C GLY A 38 17.33 36.62 -31.94
N GLU A 39 17.89 37.58 -31.21
CA GLU A 39 17.28 38.14 -30.00
C GLU A 39 16.00 38.94 -30.32
N ASP A 40 16.02 39.74 -31.39
CA ASP A 40 14.85 40.49 -31.87
C ASP A 40 13.74 39.54 -32.34
N TYR A 41 14.12 38.41 -32.95
CA TYR A 41 13.20 37.34 -33.31
C TYR A 41 12.55 36.70 -32.08
N LEU A 42 13.33 36.34 -31.05
CA LEU A 42 12.80 35.76 -29.81
C LEU A 42 11.84 36.71 -29.09
N LEU A 43 12.11 38.01 -29.09
CA LEU A 43 11.19 39.03 -28.55
C LEU A 43 9.86 39.07 -29.31
N LEU A 44 9.90 39.02 -30.64
CA LEU A 44 8.69 38.96 -31.46
C LEU A 44 7.89 37.68 -31.20
N VAL A 45 8.54 36.52 -31.15
CA VAL A 45 7.90 35.23 -30.87
C VAL A 45 7.27 35.21 -29.47
N ARG A 46 7.98 35.69 -28.43
CA ARG A 46 7.41 35.81 -27.08
C ARG A 46 6.20 36.73 -27.05
N LYS A 47 6.25 37.86 -27.78
CA LYS A 47 5.13 38.80 -27.90
C LYS A 47 3.94 38.19 -28.64
N GLN A 48 4.19 37.36 -29.66
CA GLN A 48 3.15 36.64 -30.40
C GLN A 48 2.54 35.50 -29.58
N ALA A 49 3.37 34.68 -28.93
CA ALA A 49 2.93 33.56 -28.09
C ALA A 49 2.03 34.03 -26.94
N ARG A 50 2.33 35.18 -26.32
CA ARG A 50 1.47 35.82 -25.30
C ARG A 50 0.09 36.24 -25.80
N LYS A 51 -0.08 36.42 -27.12
CA LYS A 51 -1.40 36.69 -27.72
C LYS A 51 -2.18 35.40 -27.97
N GLY A 52 -1.50 34.25 -27.98
CA GLY A 52 -2.13 32.94 -28.10
C GLY A 52 -2.74 32.50 -26.77
N PRO A 53 -3.82 31.69 -26.81
CA PRO A 53 -4.34 30.99 -25.64
C PRO A 53 -3.33 29.96 -25.13
N ASP A 54 -3.20 29.86 -23.81
CA ASP A 54 -2.28 28.94 -23.11
C ASP A 54 -2.63 27.46 -23.36
N THR A 55 -3.93 27.17 -23.43
CA THR A 55 -4.43 25.86 -23.85
C THR A 55 -5.61 26.03 -24.80
N LEU A 56 -5.64 25.19 -25.83
CA LEU A 56 -6.73 25.11 -26.80
C LEU A 56 -7.28 23.69 -26.80
N ILE A 57 -8.56 23.56 -26.48
CA ILE A 57 -9.30 22.32 -26.68
C ILE A 57 -10.10 22.49 -27.96
N ALA A 58 -9.65 21.84 -29.04
CA ALA A 58 -10.38 21.83 -30.29
C ALA A 58 -11.73 21.11 -30.10
N LYS A 59 -12.84 21.81 -30.34
CA LYS A 59 -14.16 21.19 -30.42
C LYS A 59 -14.28 20.46 -31.76
N ALA A 60 -13.83 19.21 -31.81
CA ALA A 60 -14.24 18.29 -32.86
C ALA A 60 -15.70 17.85 -32.61
N ALA A 61 -16.44 17.50 -33.66
CA ALA A 61 -17.68 16.75 -33.48
C ALA A 61 -17.37 15.49 -32.67
N PRO A 62 -18.21 15.09 -31.70
CA PRO A 62 -17.95 13.89 -30.92
C PRO A 62 -17.83 12.71 -31.90
N PRO A 63 -16.74 11.91 -31.82
CA PRO A 63 -16.68 10.69 -32.60
C PRO A 63 -17.90 9.83 -32.26
N PRO A 64 -18.39 8.97 -33.18
CA PRO A 64 -19.42 8.02 -32.86
C PRO A 64 -19.00 7.26 -31.58
N PRO A 65 -19.95 6.95 -30.67
CA PRO A 65 -19.62 6.29 -29.43
C PRO A 65 -18.81 5.03 -29.75
N PRO A 66 -17.65 4.84 -29.09
CA PRO A 66 -16.87 3.63 -29.30
C PRO A 66 -17.78 2.43 -29.02
N PRO A 67 -17.66 1.33 -29.79
CA PRO A 67 -18.38 0.10 -29.46
C PRO A 67 -18.05 -0.25 -28.01
N ALA A 68 -19.05 -0.68 -27.25
CA ALA A 68 -18.89 -1.03 -25.84
C ALA A 68 -17.67 -1.94 -25.68
N GLN A 69 -16.58 -1.39 -25.12
CA GLN A 69 -15.37 -2.15 -24.91
C GLN A 69 -15.65 -3.12 -23.78
N LYS A 70 -15.79 -4.40 -24.13
CA LYS A 70 -15.80 -5.46 -23.15
C LYS A 70 -14.42 -5.47 -22.48
N LEU A 71 -14.41 -5.56 -21.16
CA LEU A 71 -13.17 -5.76 -20.42
C LEU A 71 -12.43 -6.97 -21.00
N PRO A 72 -11.09 -6.93 -21.10
CA PRO A 72 -10.32 -8.12 -21.46
C PRO A 72 -10.68 -9.27 -20.54
N ALA A 73 -10.71 -10.50 -21.06
CA ALA A 73 -11.15 -11.70 -20.33
C ALA A 73 -10.43 -11.87 -18.98
N ALA A 74 -9.16 -11.45 -18.88
CA ALA A 74 -8.40 -11.47 -17.62
C ALA A 74 -9.01 -10.58 -16.52
N PHE A 75 -9.53 -9.40 -16.87
CA PHE A 75 -10.20 -8.51 -15.92
C PHE A 75 -11.62 -8.97 -15.61
N GLN A 76 -12.31 -9.54 -16.60
CA GLN A 76 -13.65 -10.11 -16.40
C GLN A 76 -13.59 -11.31 -15.45
N ALA A 77 -12.62 -12.22 -15.62
CA ALA A 77 -12.40 -13.36 -14.75
C ALA A 77 -12.10 -12.97 -13.30
N LEU A 78 -11.45 -11.83 -13.06
CA LEU A 78 -11.15 -11.31 -11.73
C LEU A 78 -12.40 -10.78 -11.01
N LEU A 79 -13.35 -10.23 -11.76
CA LEU A 79 -14.65 -9.80 -11.26
C LEU A 79 -15.60 -10.98 -11.01
N ASP A 80 -15.52 -12.00 -11.87
CA ASP A 80 -16.39 -13.17 -11.82
C ASP A 80 -15.88 -14.23 -10.80
N SER A 81 -14.62 -14.15 -10.37
CA SER A 81 -14.06 -14.98 -9.31
C SER A 81 -14.53 -14.52 -7.92
N GLN A 82 -15.81 -14.68 -7.64
CA GLN A 82 -16.33 -14.79 -6.27
C GLN A 82 -16.59 -16.27 -6.00
N PRO A 83 -15.72 -16.97 -5.25
CA PRO A 83 -16.00 -18.35 -4.90
C PRO A 83 -17.27 -18.39 -4.05
N ALA A 84 -18.27 -19.19 -4.44
CA ALA A 84 -19.56 -19.33 -3.74
C ALA A 84 -19.44 -19.82 -2.28
N HIS A 85 -18.25 -20.25 -1.85
CA HIS A 85 -17.95 -20.77 -0.51
C HIS A 85 -17.39 -19.71 0.47
N THR A 86 -17.10 -18.48 0.02
CA THR A 86 -16.47 -17.45 0.86
C THR A 86 -17.37 -16.94 1.97
N ALA A 87 -18.68 -16.80 1.75
CA ALA A 87 -19.58 -16.14 2.69
C ALA A 87 -19.74 -16.88 4.04
N ALA A 88 -19.64 -18.21 4.06
CA ALA A 88 -19.77 -19.00 5.31
C ALA A 88 -18.47 -19.07 6.12
N VAL A 89 -17.34 -18.80 5.46
CA VAL A 89 -15.98 -18.95 6.00
C VAL A 89 -15.43 -17.59 6.45
N LEU A 90 -15.94 -16.50 5.88
CA LEU A 90 -15.56 -15.15 6.23
C LEU A 90 -16.16 -14.71 7.57
N PRO A 91 -15.39 -13.99 8.40
CA PRO A 91 -15.92 -13.42 9.62
C PRO A 91 -16.80 -12.21 9.31
N ASP A 92 -17.85 -12.03 10.10
CA ASP A 92 -18.77 -10.88 9.99
C ASP A 92 -18.02 -9.53 10.07
N ALA A 93 -18.48 -8.53 9.32
CA ALA A 93 -17.83 -7.24 9.25
C ALA A 93 -17.86 -6.50 10.60
N ALA A 94 -18.97 -6.58 11.33
CA ALA A 94 -19.06 -5.95 12.65
C ALA A 94 -18.15 -6.65 13.67
N TRP A 95 -18.00 -7.98 13.56
CA TRP A 95 -16.99 -8.70 14.33
C TRP A 95 -15.57 -8.24 14.00
N GLN A 96 -15.22 -8.09 12.71
CA GLN A 96 -13.89 -7.65 12.30
C GLN A 96 -13.55 -6.26 12.86
N ASP A 97 -14.50 -5.33 12.80
CA ASP A 97 -14.33 -3.97 13.34
C ASP A 97 -14.18 -3.97 14.86
N ALA A 98 -15.09 -4.64 15.58
CA ALA A 98 -15.03 -4.75 17.03
C ALA A 98 -13.73 -5.43 17.51
N PHE A 99 -13.31 -6.50 16.84
CA PHE A 99 -12.05 -7.17 17.14
C PHE A 99 -10.85 -6.26 16.85
N SER A 100 -10.85 -5.54 15.72
CA SER A 100 -9.75 -4.66 15.34
C SER A 100 -9.58 -3.50 16.34
N ASP A 101 -10.68 -2.92 16.81
CA ASP A 101 -10.67 -1.87 17.84
C ASP A 101 -10.11 -2.41 19.16
N ALA A 102 -10.59 -3.57 19.61
CA ALA A 102 -10.08 -4.23 20.81
C ALA A 102 -8.59 -4.57 20.68
N PHE A 103 -8.16 -5.04 19.51
CA PHE A 103 -6.76 -5.36 19.24
C PHE A 103 -5.87 -4.12 19.24
N ARG A 104 -6.32 -2.98 18.69
CA ARG A 104 -5.60 -1.70 18.74
C ARG A 104 -5.37 -1.26 20.19
N VAL A 105 -6.41 -1.29 21.03
CA VAL A 105 -6.30 -0.97 22.46
C VAL A 105 -5.33 -1.93 23.17
N TYR A 106 -5.49 -3.23 22.95
CA TYR A 106 -4.60 -4.24 23.53
C TYR A 106 -3.14 -4.01 23.13
N ARG A 107 -2.89 -3.75 21.85
CA ARG A 107 -1.58 -3.45 21.30
C ARG A 107 -0.98 -2.21 21.95
N ASP A 108 -1.72 -1.11 22.04
CA ASP A 108 -1.23 0.13 22.64
C ASP A 108 -0.80 -0.09 24.10
N CYS A 109 -1.61 -0.80 24.88
CA CYS A 109 -1.25 -1.18 26.26
C CYS A 109 0.03 -2.04 26.31
N LYS A 110 0.16 -3.03 25.41
CA LYS A 110 1.34 -3.91 25.37
C LYS A 110 2.60 -3.17 24.92
N GLN A 111 2.50 -2.30 23.92
CA GLN A 111 3.62 -1.53 23.42
C GLN A 111 4.11 -0.49 24.42
N GLN A 112 3.24 0.12 25.22
CA GLN A 112 3.62 1.00 26.33
C GLN A 112 4.41 0.27 27.42
N SER A 113 4.09 -0.99 27.68
CA SER A 113 4.80 -1.82 28.66
C SER A 113 6.13 -2.40 28.16
N ARG A 114 6.51 -2.11 26.92
CA ARG A 114 7.70 -2.66 26.27
C ARG A 114 8.97 -2.10 26.89
N LYS A 115 9.70 -2.95 27.61
CA LYS A 115 11.06 -2.64 28.06
C LYS A 115 12.04 -3.00 26.95
N ALA A 116 12.75 -2.01 26.42
CA ALA A 116 13.83 -2.24 25.47
C ALA A 116 14.92 -3.07 26.15
N ALA A 117 15.06 -4.34 25.77
CA ALA A 117 16.20 -5.13 26.17
C ALA A 117 17.29 -5.03 25.10
N ALA A 118 18.56 -5.10 25.53
CA ALA A 118 19.68 -5.27 24.62
C ALA A 118 19.59 -6.67 23.99
N SER A 119 19.11 -6.77 22.75
CA SER A 119 18.88 -8.06 22.11
C SER A 119 20.17 -8.67 21.57
N SER A 120 20.63 -9.76 22.20
CA SER A 120 21.68 -10.68 21.71
C SER A 120 21.20 -11.59 20.56
N VAL A 121 20.03 -11.31 19.96
CA VAL A 121 19.27 -12.22 19.07
C VAL A 121 19.59 -11.98 17.58
N GLN A 122 20.53 -11.08 17.26
CA GLN A 122 20.68 -10.51 15.92
C GLN A 122 21.26 -11.47 14.85
N ARG A 123 21.67 -12.69 15.20
CA ARG A 123 22.24 -13.67 14.24
C ARG A 123 21.80 -15.11 14.51
N MET A 124 20.50 -15.37 14.54
CA MET A 124 20.02 -16.76 14.56
C MET A 124 20.09 -17.38 13.16
N THR A 125 20.37 -18.67 13.02
CA THR A 125 20.08 -19.41 11.78
C THR A 125 18.59 -19.78 11.74
N ASP A 126 18.07 -20.27 10.61
CA ASP A 126 16.65 -20.62 10.50
C ASP A 126 16.26 -21.76 11.44
N GLN A 127 17.17 -22.72 11.68
CA GLN A 127 16.96 -23.78 12.67
C GLN A 127 16.87 -23.22 14.09
N VAL A 128 17.79 -22.33 14.47
CA VAL A 128 17.77 -21.71 15.80
C VAL A 128 16.50 -20.86 15.98
N ALA A 129 16.01 -20.23 14.92
CA ALA A 129 14.74 -19.49 14.93
C ALA A 129 13.54 -20.42 15.11
N PHE A 130 13.56 -21.59 14.49
CA PHE A 130 12.53 -22.60 14.68
C PHE A 130 12.54 -23.11 16.13
N ASP A 131 13.70 -23.47 16.67
CA ASP A 131 13.85 -23.97 18.05
C ASP A 131 13.47 -22.90 19.08
N PHE A 132 13.72 -21.62 18.80
CA PHE A 132 13.27 -20.51 19.63
C PHE A 132 11.74 -20.38 19.69
N CYS A 133 11.06 -20.62 18.56
CA CYS A 133 9.60 -20.53 18.50
C CYS A 133 8.91 -21.80 19.04
N TYR A 134 9.41 -22.97 18.64
CA TYR A 134 8.72 -24.25 18.80
C TYR A 134 9.49 -25.28 19.64
N GLY A 135 10.65 -24.94 20.18
CA GLY A 135 11.40 -25.79 21.09
C GLY A 135 10.76 -25.87 22.48
N GLU A 136 11.36 -26.70 23.35
CA GLU A 136 10.79 -27.07 24.66
C GLU A 136 10.43 -25.89 25.57
N LYS A 137 11.14 -24.77 25.45
CA LYS A 137 10.97 -23.62 26.35
C LYS A 137 9.96 -22.57 25.87
N ASN A 138 9.50 -22.63 24.61
CA ASN A 138 8.59 -21.67 23.95
C ASN A 138 8.71 -20.22 24.48
N GLU A 139 9.53 -19.41 23.83
CA GLU A 139 9.98 -18.12 24.38
C GLU A 139 9.04 -16.92 24.10
N LEU A 140 7.72 -17.11 23.93
CA LEU A 140 6.77 -16.01 23.63
C LEU A 140 6.89 -14.77 24.56
N LYS A 141 7.30 -14.98 25.82
CA LYS A 141 7.51 -13.90 26.80
C LYS A 141 8.69 -12.96 26.46
N THR A 142 9.59 -13.40 25.59
CA THR A 142 10.76 -12.62 25.15
C THR A 142 10.46 -11.74 23.94
N VAL A 143 9.31 -11.94 23.27
CA VAL A 143 8.90 -11.14 22.10
C VAL A 143 8.88 -9.62 22.32
N PRO A 144 8.43 -9.08 23.48
CA PRO A 144 8.48 -7.63 23.72
C PRO A 144 9.90 -7.05 23.61
N ALA A 145 10.92 -7.86 23.92
CA ALA A 145 12.32 -7.47 23.88
C ALA A 145 12.96 -7.59 22.48
N LEU A 146 12.27 -8.21 21.51
CA LEU A 146 12.82 -8.39 20.16
C LEU A 146 12.84 -7.08 19.38
N MET A 147 13.87 -6.85 18.57
CA MET A 147 13.92 -5.71 17.66
C MET A 147 13.03 -5.91 16.43
N GLN A 148 12.61 -4.80 15.82
CA GLN A 148 11.76 -4.79 14.63
C GLN A 148 12.28 -5.69 13.48
N PRO A 149 13.58 -5.70 13.11
CA PRO A 149 14.08 -6.58 12.04
C PRO A 149 13.96 -8.07 12.38
N VAL A 150 14.06 -8.43 13.67
CA VAL A 150 13.92 -9.82 14.13
C VAL A 150 12.45 -10.24 14.04
N ILE A 151 11.51 -9.39 14.46
CA ILE A 151 10.06 -9.66 14.34
C ILE A 151 9.69 -9.90 12.87
N LEU A 152 10.13 -9.03 11.96
CA LEU A 152 9.88 -9.16 10.53
C LEU A 152 10.51 -10.43 9.93
N ARG A 153 11.73 -10.78 10.36
CA ARG A 153 12.36 -12.04 9.96
C ARG A 153 11.56 -13.25 10.43
N LEU A 154 11.10 -13.25 11.68
CA LEU A 154 10.28 -14.34 12.21
C LEU A 154 8.96 -14.46 11.44
N LEU A 155 8.28 -13.34 11.13
CA LEU A 155 7.08 -13.35 10.29
C LEU A 155 7.35 -13.97 8.91
N ARG A 156 8.49 -13.65 8.29
CA ARG A 156 8.90 -14.24 7.02
C ARG A 156 9.15 -15.74 7.13
N LEU A 157 9.81 -16.20 8.19
CA LEU A 157 10.06 -17.63 8.42
C LEU A 157 8.76 -18.41 8.64
N HIS A 158 7.74 -17.80 9.27
CA HIS A 158 6.45 -18.44 9.46
C HIS A 158 5.75 -18.78 8.13
N ILE A 159 5.99 -18.03 7.05
CA ILE A 159 5.48 -18.38 5.72
C ILE A 159 5.95 -19.78 5.30
N ASN A 160 7.20 -20.14 5.60
CA ASN A 160 7.76 -21.45 5.28
C ASN A 160 7.35 -22.54 6.30
N TRP A 161 7.00 -22.16 7.52
CA TRP A 161 6.66 -23.10 8.60
C TRP A 161 5.17 -23.43 8.64
N LEU A 162 4.31 -22.55 8.14
CA LEU A 162 2.90 -22.81 7.89
C LEU A 162 2.81 -23.72 6.65
N LYS A 163 2.43 -24.99 6.85
CA LYS A 163 2.31 -25.97 5.76
C LYS A 163 0.85 -26.15 5.36
N ASP A 164 0.22 -27.19 5.88
CA ASP A 164 -1.16 -27.57 5.54
C ASP A 164 -2.17 -27.10 6.58
N GLU A 165 -1.72 -26.87 7.82
CA GLU A 165 -2.54 -26.36 8.91
C GLU A 165 -1.80 -25.30 9.74
N ILE A 166 -2.58 -24.45 10.41
CA ILE A 166 -2.07 -23.54 11.42
C ILE A 166 -2.33 -24.11 12.82
N THR A 167 -1.26 -24.51 13.50
CA THR A 167 -1.35 -24.99 14.87
C THR A 167 -1.67 -23.84 15.83
N HIS A 168 -2.19 -24.17 17.01
CA HIS A 168 -2.45 -23.18 18.06
C HIS A 168 -1.19 -22.38 18.42
N VAL A 169 -0.04 -23.05 18.55
CA VAL A 169 1.24 -22.41 18.89
C VAL A 169 1.70 -21.45 17.79
N GLN A 170 1.57 -21.84 16.52
CA GLN A 170 1.87 -20.98 15.38
C GLN A 170 0.99 -19.71 15.37
N ALA A 171 -0.31 -19.85 15.62
CA ALA A 171 -1.22 -18.71 15.70
C ALA A 171 -0.86 -17.75 16.85
N LEU A 172 -0.48 -18.27 18.02
CA LEU A 172 0.00 -17.45 19.14
C LEU A 172 1.27 -16.67 18.79
N TRP A 173 2.22 -17.29 18.08
CA TRP A 173 3.42 -16.60 17.61
C TRP A 173 3.09 -15.49 16.63
N LEU A 174 2.30 -15.76 15.59
CA LEU A 174 1.88 -14.74 14.64
C LEU A 174 1.14 -13.59 15.32
N PHE A 175 0.19 -13.88 16.19
CA PHE A 175 -0.56 -12.88 16.96
C PHE A 175 0.38 -12.02 17.83
N THR A 176 1.32 -12.64 18.53
CA THR A 176 2.26 -11.94 19.42
C THR A 176 3.24 -11.10 18.61
N LEU A 177 3.77 -11.61 17.50
CA LEU A 177 4.65 -10.87 16.60
C LEU A 177 3.92 -9.65 16.01
N LEU A 178 2.67 -9.81 15.56
CA LEU A 178 1.84 -8.72 15.06
C LEU A 178 1.50 -7.67 16.15
N THR A 179 1.37 -8.10 17.41
CA THR A 179 1.15 -7.19 18.54
C THR A 179 2.35 -6.26 18.76
N TYR A 180 3.58 -6.78 18.68
CA TYR A 180 4.81 -6.01 18.93
C TYR A 180 5.45 -5.42 17.67
N LEU A 181 4.90 -5.69 16.49
CA LEU A 181 5.30 -5.04 15.25
C LEU A 181 5.04 -3.53 15.34
N ASP A 182 5.95 -2.71 14.84
CA ASP A 182 5.74 -1.26 14.71
C ASP A 182 4.58 -0.96 13.71
N PRO A 183 3.70 0.03 13.92
CA PRO A 183 2.70 0.41 12.92
C PRO A 183 3.28 1.16 11.71
N VAL A 184 4.43 1.82 11.83
CA VAL A 184 5.07 2.58 10.75
C VAL A 184 5.85 1.62 9.85
N MET A 185 5.20 1.15 8.78
CA MET A 185 5.75 0.13 7.88
C MET A 185 6.34 0.73 6.61
N THR A 186 7.47 0.15 6.17
CA THR A 186 8.01 0.37 4.82
C THR A 186 7.24 -0.49 3.81
N ALA A 187 7.45 -0.22 2.52
CA ALA A 187 6.88 -1.06 1.45
C ALA A 187 7.33 -2.54 1.55
N GLU A 188 8.58 -2.79 1.95
CA GLU A 188 9.10 -4.15 2.15
C GLU A 188 8.41 -4.87 3.30
N HIS A 189 8.24 -4.21 4.45
CA HIS A 189 7.56 -4.79 5.61
C HIS A 189 6.10 -5.13 5.29
N THR A 190 5.45 -4.25 4.53
CA THR A 190 4.09 -4.45 4.05
C THR A 190 4.01 -5.69 3.14
N SER A 191 4.97 -5.87 2.22
CA SER A 191 5.04 -7.06 1.37
C SER A 191 5.10 -8.37 2.17
N ILE A 192 5.87 -8.40 3.27
CA ILE A 192 5.95 -9.57 4.16
C ILE A 192 4.58 -9.87 4.78
N LEU A 193 3.89 -8.85 5.32
CA LEU A 193 2.54 -9.02 5.89
C LEU A 193 1.54 -9.52 4.85
N ARG A 194 1.59 -8.99 3.63
CA ARG A 194 0.72 -9.45 2.53
C ARG A 194 0.98 -10.91 2.18
N GLN A 195 2.24 -11.36 2.18
CA GLN A 195 2.57 -12.77 1.94
C GLN A 195 2.04 -13.69 3.05
N VAL A 196 2.18 -13.29 4.32
CA VAL A 196 1.58 -14.03 5.45
C VAL A 196 0.07 -14.12 5.29
N ALA A 197 -0.61 -13.00 5.03
CA ALA A 197 -2.06 -12.98 4.85
C ALA A 197 -2.53 -13.84 3.66
N ARG A 198 -1.86 -13.75 2.51
CA ARG A 198 -2.17 -14.60 1.35
C ARG A 198 -2.02 -16.08 1.67
N HIS A 199 -0.94 -16.46 2.36
CA HIS A 199 -0.75 -17.84 2.79
C HIS A 199 -1.85 -18.30 3.77
N CYS A 200 -2.30 -17.42 4.68
CA CYS A 200 -3.45 -17.71 5.55
C CYS A 200 -4.77 -17.83 4.77
N ILE A 201 -4.98 -17.03 3.72
CA ILE A 201 -6.16 -17.12 2.84
C ILE A 201 -6.15 -18.45 2.08
N ASP A 202 -5.00 -18.81 1.48
CA ASP A 202 -4.83 -20.08 0.77
C ASP A 202 -5.08 -21.29 1.68
N LEU A 203 -4.65 -21.20 2.95
CA LEU A 203 -4.97 -22.21 3.96
C LEU A 203 -6.46 -22.23 4.29
N ARG A 204 -7.08 -21.06 4.47
CA ARG A 204 -8.50 -20.94 4.81
C ARG A 204 -9.40 -21.54 3.75
N GLU A 205 -9.05 -21.40 2.48
CA GLU A 205 -9.80 -22.01 1.36
C GLU A 205 -9.75 -23.55 1.36
N ARG A 206 -8.75 -24.14 2.01
CA ARG A 206 -8.59 -25.60 2.13
C ARG A 206 -9.26 -26.18 3.38
N VAL A 207 -9.62 -25.35 4.36
CA VAL A 207 -10.26 -25.80 5.59
C VAL A 207 -11.75 -26.03 5.36
N TYR A 208 -12.17 -27.28 5.44
CA TYR A 208 -13.59 -27.66 5.45
C TYR A 208 -13.93 -28.14 6.86
N GLN A 209 -14.76 -27.38 7.59
CA GLN A 209 -15.37 -27.75 8.89
C GLN A 209 -14.51 -27.69 10.17
N ASP A 210 -13.25 -27.21 10.14
CA ASP A 210 -12.50 -26.91 11.38
C ASP A 210 -12.72 -25.45 11.82
N ASP A 211 -13.68 -25.24 12.72
CA ASP A 211 -14.03 -23.93 13.27
C ASP A 211 -12.86 -23.27 14.02
N GLU A 212 -11.99 -24.04 14.67
CA GLU A 212 -10.87 -23.46 15.42
C GLU A 212 -9.76 -22.99 14.49
N GLN A 213 -9.38 -23.80 13.50
CA GLN A 213 -8.41 -23.40 12.50
C GLN A 213 -8.91 -22.19 11.72
N LEU A 214 -10.20 -22.19 11.37
CA LEU A 214 -10.85 -21.08 10.70
C LEU A 214 -10.78 -19.80 11.54
N ALA A 215 -11.11 -19.88 12.83
CA ALA A 215 -11.01 -18.75 13.76
C ALA A 215 -9.56 -18.21 13.85
N ARG A 216 -8.56 -19.11 13.96
CA ARG A 216 -7.14 -18.73 13.98
C ARG A 216 -6.74 -17.96 12.72
N LEU A 217 -7.10 -18.45 11.53
CA LEU A 217 -6.79 -17.81 10.25
C LEU A 217 -7.50 -16.46 10.11
N ASN A 218 -8.79 -16.41 10.43
CA ASN A 218 -9.59 -15.20 10.35
C ASN A 218 -9.09 -14.09 11.28
N ILE A 219 -8.62 -14.43 12.49
CA ILE A 219 -7.96 -13.47 13.39
C ILE A 219 -6.72 -12.86 12.74
N ILE A 220 -5.81 -13.68 12.22
CA ILE A 220 -4.56 -13.19 11.62
C ILE A 220 -4.82 -12.32 10.38
N ILE A 221 -5.72 -12.76 9.49
CA ILE A 221 -6.13 -12.01 8.29
C ILE A 221 -6.77 -10.67 8.68
N THR A 222 -7.62 -10.66 9.71
CA THR A 222 -8.29 -9.43 10.20
C THR A 222 -7.27 -8.43 10.76
N ILE A 223 -6.29 -8.90 11.54
CA ILE A 223 -5.22 -8.03 12.04
C ILE A 223 -4.47 -7.39 10.87
N ILE A 224 -4.03 -8.18 9.89
CA ILE A 224 -3.23 -7.67 8.76
C ILE A 224 -4.03 -6.68 7.90
N SER A 225 -5.28 -7.01 7.60
CA SER A 225 -6.14 -6.19 6.73
C SER A 225 -6.61 -4.90 7.40
N ARG A 226 -7.19 -4.99 8.61
CA ARG A 226 -7.82 -3.86 9.29
C ARG A 226 -6.84 -3.02 10.11
N VAL A 227 -5.87 -3.65 10.78
CA VAL A 227 -4.96 -2.95 11.71
C VAL A 227 -3.79 -2.32 10.96
N PHE A 228 -3.21 -3.04 10.00
CA PHE A 228 -2.08 -2.59 9.17
C PHE A 228 -2.48 -2.00 7.81
N GLY A 229 -3.78 -1.78 7.58
CA GLY A 229 -4.30 -1.03 6.43
C GLY A 229 -4.20 -1.77 5.09
N GLN A 230 -4.19 -3.11 5.10
CA GLN A 230 -4.24 -3.94 3.89
C GLN A 230 -5.68 -4.41 3.60
N ALA A 231 -6.61 -3.45 3.44
CA ALA A 231 -8.05 -3.72 3.33
C ALA A 231 -8.44 -4.57 2.10
N ASP A 232 -7.55 -4.72 1.12
CA ASP A 232 -7.76 -5.58 -0.06
C ASP A 232 -7.60 -7.09 0.24
N LEU A 233 -7.27 -7.47 1.47
CA LEU A 233 -6.99 -8.86 1.89
C LEU A 233 -8.03 -9.48 2.82
N SER A 234 -9.03 -8.73 3.30
CA SER A 234 -10.07 -9.24 4.21
C SER A 234 -11.20 -9.95 3.47
#